data_AF-A0A940TH08-F1
#
_entry.id   AF-A0A940TH08-F1
#
_cell.length_a   1.000
_cell.length_b   1.000
_cell.length_c   1.000
_cell.angle_alpha   90.00
_cell.angle_beta   90.00
_cell.angle_gamma   90.00
#
_symmetry.space_group_name_H-M   'P 1'
#
loop_
_entity.id
_entity.type
_entity.pdbx_description
1 polymer ?
#
loop_
_entity_poly.entity_id
_entity_poly.type
_entity_poly.pdbx_seq_one_letter_code
_entity_poly.pdbx_strand_id
1 'polypeptide(L)'
;MEENKTQGRRYPTEIVVGIVVVLLALIGLFTVVTSCIHLGQRLLDNSREKEEFEQILFPVLMFDPAVVEDPSEMDDLVLLRSSIWATFLSNTEKYPIDSIGRISVAKSDVDVAAAKLFGPEIQLNHQSFSDYMNTYYYDELYETYLAPIDGSSILYTPQVEDIDHSGVIYTLRVGYLESGNEWMATLQGSDYEPTPD
;
A
#
# COMPACT_ATOMS: atom_id res chain seq x y z
N MET A 1 14.83 5.95 86.69
CA MET A 1 14.74 6.74 85.45
C MET A 1 14.94 5.78 84.31
N GLU A 2 13.94 5.71 83.43
CA GLU A 2 13.74 4.69 82.40
C GLU A 2 14.86 4.65 81.35
N GLU A 3 15.39 3.46 81.04
CA GLU A 3 16.20 3.23 79.84
C GLU A 3 15.26 2.71 78.74
N ASN A 4 14.81 3.63 77.88
CA ASN A 4 14.03 3.33 76.69
C ASN A 4 14.97 2.80 75.59
N LYS A 5 14.97 1.48 75.38
CA LYS A 5 15.68 0.83 74.28
C LYS A 5 14.78 0.82 73.04
N THR A 6 15.03 1.75 72.13
CA THR A 6 14.47 1.73 70.78
C THR A 6 14.98 0.51 70.03
N GLN A 7 14.15 -0.54 69.98
CA GLN A 7 14.44 -1.77 69.28
C GLN A 7 14.24 -1.54 67.77
N GLY A 8 15.33 -1.16 67.09
CA GLY A 8 15.37 -1.03 65.63
C GLY A 8 14.96 -2.35 64.99
N ARG A 9 13.82 -2.34 64.32
CA ARG A 9 13.23 -3.49 63.63
C ARG A 9 14.11 -3.85 62.43
N ARG A 10 15.07 -4.75 62.65
CA ARG A 10 15.86 -5.36 61.59
C ARG A 10 14.93 -6.32 60.85
N TYR A 11 14.45 -5.92 59.68
CA TYR A 11 13.79 -6.84 58.77
C TYR A 11 14.81 -7.90 58.39
N PRO A 12 14.56 -9.20 58.65
CA PRO A 12 15.51 -10.23 58.28
C PRO A 12 15.71 -10.17 56.78
N THR A 13 16.97 -10.19 56.35
CA THR A 13 17.39 -10.13 54.95
C THR A 13 16.69 -11.18 54.08
N GLU A 14 16.27 -12.30 54.68
CA GLU A 14 15.47 -13.34 54.00
C GLU A 14 14.12 -12.83 53.47
N ILE A 15 13.42 -11.97 54.22
CA ILE A 15 12.13 -11.40 53.79
C ILE A 15 12.33 -10.43 52.62
N VAL A 16 13.42 -9.66 52.63
CA VAL A 16 13.78 -8.73 51.55
C VAL A 16 14.05 -9.50 50.26
N VAL A 17 14.80 -10.59 50.33
CA VAL A 17 15.07 -11.45 49.16
C VAL A 17 13.80 -12.06 48.60
N GLY A 18 12.89 -12.55 49.45
CA GLY A 18 11.60 -13.09 49.01
C GLY A 18 10.74 -12.05 48.28
N ILE A 19 10.67 -10.82 48.80
CA ILE A 19 9.95 -9.71 48.15
C ILE A 19 10.55 -9.39 46.78
N VAL A 20 11.88 -9.34 46.68
CA VAL A 20 12.58 -9.09 45.41
C VAL A 20 12.28 -10.17 44.38
N VAL A 21 12.30 -11.44 44.78
CA VAL A 21 11.97 -12.57 43.89
C VAL A 21 10.52 -12.51 43.41
N VAL A 22 9.57 -12.17 44.29
CA VAL A 22 8.16 -12.00 43.92
C VAL A 22 7.98 -10.83 42.95
N LEU A 23 8.64 -9.69 43.18
CA LEU A 23 8.59 -8.54 42.27
C LEU A 23 9.17 -8.87 40.90
N LEU A 24 10.32 -9.56 40.85
CA LEU A 24 10.92 -10.05 39.62
C LEU A 24 10.01 -11.03 38.88
N ALA A 25 9.35 -11.94 39.61
CA ALA A 25 8.38 -12.87 39.02
C ALA A 25 7.17 -12.15 38.41
N LEU A 26 6.66 -11.11 39.07
CA LEU A 26 5.55 -10.30 38.54
C LEU A 26 5.94 -9.53 37.28
N ILE A 27 7.13 -8.91 37.26
CA ILE A 27 7.66 -8.21 36.08
C ILE A 27 7.90 -9.20 34.94
N GLY A 28 8.45 -10.38 35.23
CA GLY A 28 8.64 -11.45 34.26
C GLY A 28 7.33 -11.92 33.65
N LEU A 29 6.30 -12.15 34.46
CA LEU A 29 4.96 -12.52 33.98
C LEU A 29 4.36 -11.45 33.06
N PHE A 30 4.44 -10.18 33.45
CA PHE A 30 3.96 -9.08 32.61
C PHE A 30 4.68 -9.00 31.26
N THR A 31 6.00 -9.22 31.28
CA THR A 31 6.83 -9.20 30.06
C THR A 31 6.47 -10.34 29.11
N VAL A 32 6.18 -11.54 29.63
CA VAL A 32 5.75 -12.69 28.82
C VAL A 32 4.37 -12.44 28.19
N VAL A 33 3.40 -11.96 28.97
CA VAL A 33 2.05 -11.68 28.45
C VAL A 33 2.08 -10.62 27.35
N THR A 34 2.78 -9.51 27.58
CA THR A 34 2.93 -8.44 26.58
C THR A 34 3.69 -8.92 25.33
N SER A 35 4.70 -9.76 25.48
CA SER A 35 5.43 -10.36 24.36
C SER A 35 4.54 -11.30 23.54
N CYS A 36 3.69 -12.12 24.18
CA CYS A 36 2.75 -12.98 23.47
C CYS A 36 1.74 -12.18 22.63
N ILE A 37 1.22 -11.07 23.18
CA ILE A 37 0.28 -10.20 22.44
C ILE A 37 0.99 -9.52 21.26
N HIS A 38 2.18 -8.97 21.48
CA HIS A 38 2.97 -8.36 20.40
C HIS A 38 3.36 -9.36 19.32
N LEU A 39 3.74 -10.59 19.68
CA LEU A 39 4.04 -11.63 18.70
C LEU A 39 2.78 -12.01 17.90
N GLY A 40 1.64 -12.14 18.58
CA GLY A 40 0.36 -12.45 17.94
C GLY A 40 -0.06 -11.36 16.95
N GLN A 41 0.09 -10.08 17.32
CA GLN A 41 -0.15 -8.96 16.41
C GLN A 41 0.80 -8.96 15.22
N ARG A 42 2.11 -9.18 15.43
CA ARG A 42 3.10 -9.25 14.34
C ARG A 42 2.88 -10.39 13.37
N LEU A 43 2.32 -11.51 13.83
CA LEU A 43 1.97 -12.63 12.95
C LEU A 43 0.69 -12.37 12.15
N LEU A 44 -0.16 -11.43 12.60
CA LEU A 44 -1.36 -10.98 11.90
C LEU A 44 -1.15 -9.65 11.16
N ASP A 45 0.07 -9.12 11.20
CA ASP A 45 0.42 -7.82 10.61
C ASP A 45 0.66 -7.99 9.11
N ASN A 46 -0.44 -8.07 8.36
CA ASN A 46 -0.45 -8.12 6.90
C ASN A 46 -0.31 -6.73 6.27
N SER A 47 0.07 -5.70 7.02
CA SER A 47 0.12 -4.31 6.54
C SER A 47 1.01 -4.17 5.30
N ARG A 48 2.16 -4.85 5.27
CA ARG A 48 3.06 -4.84 4.10
C ARG A 48 2.46 -5.52 2.88
N GLU A 49 1.75 -6.64 3.07
CA GLU A 49 1.13 -7.38 1.98
C GLU A 49 -0.06 -6.59 1.39
N LYS A 50 -0.83 -5.92 2.25
CA LYS A 50 -1.88 -4.98 1.86
C LYS A 50 -1.31 -3.84 1.03
N GLU A 51 -0.24 -3.20 1.48
CA GLU A 51 0.42 -2.12 0.75
C GLU A 51 0.93 -2.57 -0.63
N GLU A 52 1.54 -3.76 -0.72
CA GLU A 52 1.97 -4.34 -1.99
C GLU A 52 0.78 -4.53 -2.96
N PHE A 53 -0.35 -5.05 -2.48
CA PHE A 53 -1.56 -5.18 -3.29
C PHE A 53 -2.20 -3.85 -3.65
N GLU A 54 -2.23 -2.88 -2.74
CA GLU A 54 -2.71 -1.52 -3.00
C GLU A 54 -1.90 -0.88 -4.15
N GLN A 55 -0.57 -0.99 -4.13
CA GLN A 55 0.30 -0.47 -5.19
C GLN A 55 0.05 -1.15 -6.54
N ILE A 56 -0.19 -2.46 -6.55
CA ILE A 56 -0.50 -3.22 -7.77
C ILE A 56 -1.87 -2.81 -8.33
N LEU A 57 -2.87 -2.62 -7.46
CA LEU A 57 -4.25 -2.31 -7.87
C LEU A 57 -4.49 -0.83 -8.17
N PHE A 58 -3.68 0.06 -7.61
CA PHE A 58 -3.75 1.51 -7.82
C PHE A 58 -3.97 1.93 -9.28
N PRO A 59 -3.14 1.49 -10.27
CA PRO A 59 -3.32 1.85 -11.67
C PRO A 59 -4.66 1.44 -12.29
N VAL A 60 -5.31 0.44 -11.72
CA VAL A 60 -6.59 -0.09 -12.20
C VAL A 60 -7.75 0.63 -11.53
N LEU A 61 -7.73 0.69 -10.19
CA LEU A 61 -8.88 1.14 -9.40
C LEU A 61 -9.00 2.66 -9.30
N MET A 62 -7.93 3.41 -9.58
CA MET A 62 -7.98 4.87 -9.51
C MET A 62 -8.97 5.53 -10.49
N PHE A 63 -9.39 4.79 -11.52
CA PHE A 63 -10.32 5.27 -12.55
C PHE A 63 -11.72 4.67 -12.45
N ASP A 64 -12.05 3.98 -11.36
CA ASP A 64 -13.35 3.33 -11.14
C ASP A 64 -13.78 2.46 -12.35
N PRO A 65 -13.04 1.38 -12.65
CA PRO A 65 -13.36 0.53 -13.78
C PRO A 65 -14.70 -0.18 -13.55
N ALA A 66 -15.36 -0.56 -14.65
CA ALA A 66 -16.55 -1.39 -14.56
C ALA A 66 -16.24 -2.73 -13.89
N VAL A 67 -17.21 -3.24 -13.10
CA VAL A 67 -17.09 -4.55 -12.47
C VAL A 67 -17.12 -5.65 -13.53
N VAL A 68 -16.07 -6.45 -13.58
CA VAL A 68 -15.92 -7.60 -14.50
C VAL A 68 -15.50 -8.85 -13.73
N GLU A 69 -15.82 -10.02 -14.27
CA GLU A 69 -15.36 -11.30 -13.71
C GLU A 69 -14.00 -11.72 -14.29
N ASP A 70 -13.72 -11.36 -15.54
CA ASP A 70 -12.48 -11.69 -16.25
C ASP A 70 -11.85 -10.42 -16.88
N PRO A 71 -10.52 -10.22 -16.76
CA PRO A 71 -9.82 -9.09 -17.38
C PRO A 71 -10.00 -8.98 -18.90
N SER A 72 -10.28 -10.08 -19.61
CA SER A 72 -10.53 -10.08 -21.06
C SER A 72 -11.87 -9.44 -21.46
N GLU A 73 -12.79 -9.26 -20.50
CA GLU A 73 -14.05 -8.54 -20.71
C GLU A 73 -13.92 -7.03 -20.45
N MET A 74 -12.77 -6.57 -19.95
CA MET A 74 -12.51 -5.15 -19.74
C MET A 74 -12.42 -4.41 -21.07
N ASP A 75 -12.85 -3.14 -21.06
CA ASP A 75 -12.68 -2.25 -22.19
C ASP A 75 -11.18 -2.05 -22.50
N ASP A 76 -10.81 -2.19 -23.78
CA ASP A 76 -9.46 -1.93 -24.30
C ASP A 76 -8.87 -0.61 -23.77
N LEU A 77 -9.69 0.43 -23.64
CA LEU A 77 -9.26 1.73 -23.14
C LEU A 77 -8.87 1.70 -21.67
N VAL A 78 -9.58 0.91 -20.85
CA VAL A 78 -9.25 0.72 -19.44
C VAL A 78 -7.93 -0.05 -19.32
N LEU A 79 -7.78 -1.13 -20.09
CA LEU A 79 -6.53 -1.91 -20.13
C LEU A 79 -5.33 -1.05 -20.52
N LEU A 80 -5.46 -0.24 -21.57
CA LEU A 80 -4.42 0.69 -22.02
C LEU A 80 -4.09 1.74 -20.96
N ARG A 81 -5.11 2.45 -20.46
CA ARG A 81 -4.93 3.54 -19.49
C ARG A 81 -4.25 3.01 -18.22
N SER A 82 -4.79 1.94 -17.64
CA SER A 82 -4.22 1.34 -16.43
C SER A 82 -2.79 0.84 -16.65
N SER A 83 -2.49 0.25 -17.81
CA SER A 83 -1.13 -0.22 -18.11
C SER A 83 -0.14 0.95 -18.26
N ILE A 84 -0.52 2.05 -18.92
CA ILE A 84 0.32 3.25 -19.05
C ILE A 84 0.63 3.84 -17.66
N TRP A 85 -0.38 3.99 -16.81
CA TRP A 85 -0.19 4.49 -15.45
C TRP A 85 0.65 3.52 -14.61
N ALA A 86 0.42 2.21 -14.72
CA ALA A 86 1.24 1.21 -14.02
C ALA A 86 2.71 1.28 -14.43
N THR A 87 3.00 1.47 -15.72
CA THR A 87 4.36 1.64 -16.23
C THR A 87 5.01 2.88 -15.62
N PHE A 88 4.31 4.02 -15.62
CA PHE A 88 4.80 5.26 -15.00
C PHE A 88 5.11 5.06 -13.51
N LEU A 89 4.20 4.44 -12.77
CA LEU A 89 4.31 4.27 -11.32
C LEU A 89 5.35 3.27 -10.89
N SER A 90 5.61 2.27 -11.73
CA SER A 90 6.70 1.35 -11.48
C SER A 90 8.07 2.01 -11.51
N ASN A 91 8.22 3.12 -12.27
CA ASN A 91 9.50 3.81 -12.40
C ASN A 91 9.32 5.27 -12.86
N THR A 92 9.02 6.14 -11.91
CA THR A 92 8.79 7.57 -12.15
C THR A 92 10.07 8.30 -12.61
N GLU A 93 11.25 7.82 -12.21
CA GLU A 93 12.54 8.39 -12.61
C GLU A 93 12.85 8.14 -14.10
N LYS A 94 12.45 6.98 -14.64
CA LYS A 94 12.65 6.61 -16.05
C LYS A 94 11.79 7.45 -17.00
N TYR A 95 10.63 7.91 -16.53
CA TYR A 95 9.65 8.65 -17.34
C TYR A 95 9.46 10.07 -16.80
N PRO A 96 10.43 10.97 -17.05
CA PRO A 96 10.33 12.33 -16.59
C PRO A 96 9.13 13.04 -17.23
N ILE A 97 8.44 13.84 -16.42
CA ILE A 97 7.32 14.65 -16.86
C ILE A 97 7.86 15.84 -17.67
N ASP A 98 7.32 16.04 -18.88
CA ASP A 98 7.65 17.16 -19.76
C ASP A 98 7.11 18.49 -19.20
N SER A 99 7.50 19.60 -19.83
CA SER A 99 7.12 20.95 -19.38
C SER A 99 5.60 21.24 -19.42
N ILE A 100 4.81 20.35 -20.02
CA ILE A 100 3.35 20.47 -20.12
C ILE A 100 2.62 19.30 -19.45
N GLY A 101 3.28 18.58 -18.54
CA GLY A 101 2.65 17.59 -17.69
C GLY A 101 2.45 16.21 -18.33
N ARG A 102 3.26 15.83 -19.33
CA ARG A 102 3.12 14.54 -20.02
C ARG A 102 4.35 13.67 -19.88
N ILE A 103 4.16 12.37 -20.01
CA ILE A 103 5.23 11.37 -20.01
C ILE A 103 5.30 10.66 -21.37
N SER A 104 6.50 10.21 -21.71
CA SER A 104 6.80 9.45 -22.93
C SER A 104 7.10 8.00 -22.57
N VAL A 105 6.17 7.08 -22.80
CA VAL A 105 6.27 5.68 -22.35
C VAL A 105 6.35 4.73 -23.56
N ALA A 106 7.37 3.87 -23.60
CA ALA A 106 7.52 2.90 -24.68
C ALA A 106 6.46 1.81 -24.60
N LYS A 107 5.90 1.41 -25.73
CA LYS A 107 4.91 0.32 -25.86
C LYS A 107 5.35 -0.96 -25.16
N SER A 108 6.61 -1.36 -25.33
CA SER A 108 7.14 -2.58 -24.71
C SER A 108 7.04 -2.57 -23.18
N ASP A 109 7.19 -1.40 -22.55
CA ASP A 109 7.05 -1.27 -21.10
C ASP A 109 5.58 -1.27 -20.66
N VAL A 110 4.67 -0.81 -21.53
CA VAL A 110 3.21 -0.89 -21.32
C VAL A 110 2.75 -2.34 -21.42
N ASP A 111 3.24 -3.11 -22.39
CA ASP A 111 2.94 -4.54 -22.54
C ASP A 111 3.39 -5.35 -21.32
N VAL A 112 4.59 -5.07 -20.80
CA VAL A 112 5.10 -5.71 -19.58
C VAL A 112 4.23 -5.37 -18.36
N ALA A 113 3.74 -4.13 -18.26
CA ALA A 113 2.85 -3.73 -17.18
C ALA A 113 1.47 -4.40 -17.30
N ALA A 114 0.90 -4.47 -18.51
CA ALA A 114 -0.36 -5.16 -18.78
C ALA A 114 -0.29 -6.63 -18.39
N ALA A 115 0.78 -7.33 -18.81
CA ALA A 115 0.96 -8.74 -18.48
C ALA A 115 1.07 -8.99 -16.97
N LYS A 116 1.62 -8.03 -16.20
CA LYS A 116 1.69 -8.12 -14.73
C LYS A 116 0.34 -7.88 -14.06
N LEU A 117 -0.47 -6.96 -14.58
CA LEU A 117 -1.76 -6.59 -13.99
C LEU A 117 -2.88 -7.58 -14.36
N PHE A 118 -2.97 -7.90 -15.65
CA PHE A 118 -4.12 -8.61 -16.22
C PHE A 118 -3.78 -10.04 -16.68
N GLY A 119 -2.50 -10.41 -16.63
CA GLY A 119 -2.01 -11.71 -17.04
C GLY A 119 -1.44 -11.73 -18.47
N PRO A 120 -0.61 -12.73 -18.80
CA PRO A 120 0.14 -12.79 -20.06
C PRO A 120 -0.70 -13.07 -21.30
N GLU A 121 -1.95 -13.52 -21.12
CA GLU A 121 -2.88 -13.83 -22.22
C GLU A 121 -3.52 -12.55 -22.81
N ILE A 122 -3.51 -11.44 -22.06
CA ILE A 122 -4.10 -10.17 -22.48
C ILE A 122 -3.15 -9.45 -23.44
N GLN A 123 -3.63 -9.16 -24.65
CA GLN A 123 -2.92 -8.37 -25.65
C GLN A 123 -3.56 -7.00 -25.77
N LEU A 124 -2.73 -5.96 -25.61
CA LEU A 124 -3.20 -4.59 -25.74
C LEU A 124 -3.41 -4.21 -27.21
N ASN A 125 -4.56 -3.60 -27.49
CA ASN A 125 -4.84 -2.99 -28.78
C ASN A 125 -4.32 -1.54 -28.79
N HIS A 126 -3.05 -1.35 -29.16
CA HIS A 126 -2.42 -0.04 -29.08
C HIS A 126 -3.03 0.98 -30.04
N GLN A 127 -3.63 2.02 -29.47
CA GLN A 127 -4.22 3.13 -30.21
C GLN A 127 -4.11 4.44 -29.42
N SER A 128 -4.27 5.56 -30.13
CA SER A 128 -4.53 6.85 -29.49
C SER A 128 -5.96 6.87 -28.97
N PHE A 129 -6.17 7.43 -27.77
CA PHE A 129 -7.49 7.54 -27.19
C PHE A 129 -7.63 8.79 -26.34
N SER A 130 -8.87 9.19 -26.09
CA SER A 130 -9.21 10.30 -25.20
C SER A 130 -10.07 9.77 -24.07
N ASP A 131 -9.80 10.27 -22.88
CA ASP A 131 -10.48 9.92 -21.66
C ASP A 131 -10.77 11.20 -20.88
N TYR A 132 -12.05 11.53 -20.79
CA TYR A 132 -12.55 12.79 -20.27
C TYR A 132 -11.85 14.02 -20.89
N MET A 133 -10.96 14.69 -20.15
CA MET A 133 -10.20 15.87 -20.60
C MET A 133 -8.79 15.52 -21.10
N ASN A 134 -8.36 14.28 -20.92
CA ASN A 134 -7.02 13.82 -21.23
C ASN A 134 -6.98 13.09 -22.58
N THR A 135 -5.89 13.28 -23.34
CA THR A 135 -5.67 12.59 -24.61
C THR A 135 -4.32 11.90 -24.58
N TYR A 136 -4.36 10.59 -24.80
CA TYR A 136 -3.20 9.72 -24.89
C TYR A 136 -2.88 9.54 -26.36
N TYR A 137 -1.74 10.06 -26.79
CA TYR A 137 -1.29 9.95 -28.17
C TYR A 137 -0.34 8.77 -28.31
N TYR A 138 -0.63 7.88 -29.25
CA TYR A 138 0.24 6.76 -29.61
C TYR A 138 0.97 7.07 -30.91
N ASP A 139 2.29 7.11 -30.84
CA ASP A 139 3.15 7.23 -32.02
C ASP A 139 3.51 5.83 -32.54
N GLU A 140 2.94 5.46 -33.69
CA GLU A 140 3.19 4.17 -34.33
C GLU A 140 4.63 4.03 -34.85
N LEU A 141 5.29 5.14 -35.22
CA LEU A 141 6.65 5.11 -35.77
C LEU A 141 7.69 4.82 -34.69
N TYR A 142 7.49 5.40 -33.51
CA TYR A 142 8.39 5.26 -32.37
C TYR A 142 7.88 4.27 -31.31
N GLU A 143 6.72 3.65 -31.55
CA GLU A 143 6.02 2.75 -30.62
C GLU A 143 5.98 3.31 -29.19
N THR A 144 5.57 4.57 -29.07
CA THR A 144 5.64 5.33 -27.81
C THR A 144 4.35 6.07 -27.54
N TYR A 145 3.90 6.04 -26.29
CA TYR A 145 2.78 6.83 -25.80
C TYR A 145 3.24 8.17 -25.25
N LEU A 146 2.50 9.20 -25.58
CA LEU A 146 2.56 10.51 -24.95
C LEU A 146 1.29 10.69 -24.11
N ALA A 147 1.44 10.49 -22.80
CA ALA A 147 0.33 10.43 -21.86
C ALA A 147 0.37 11.62 -20.89
N PRO A 148 -0.73 12.35 -20.68
CA PRO A 148 -0.80 13.37 -19.65
C PRO A 148 -0.84 12.72 -18.27
N ILE A 149 -0.03 13.22 -17.34
CA ILE A 149 -0.06 12.88 -15.93
C ILE A 149 -0.72 14.05 -15.21
N ASP A 150 -2.04 13.97 -15.13
CA ASP A 150 -2.87 14.94 -14.41
C ASP A 150 -3.60 14.21 -13.27
N GLY A 151 -3.33 14.65 -12.03
CA GLY A 151 -4.00 14.14 -10.84
C GLY A 151 -5.51 14.41 -10.81
N SER A 152 -6.03 15.29 -11.67
CA SER A 152 -7.47 15.58 -11.77
C SER A 152 -8.32 14.39 -12.24
N SER A 153 -7.69 13.38 -12.85
CA SER A 153 -8.37 12.17 -13.34
C SER A 153 -8.35 11.00 -12.34
N ILE A 154 -7.70 11.18 -11.19
CA ILE A 154 -7.67 10.20 -10.11
C ILE A 154 -8.95 10.39 -9.30
N LEU A 155 -9.78 9.34 -9.25
CA LEU A 155 -11.05 9.36 -8.52
C LEU A 155 -10.92 8.71 -7.14
N TYR A 156 -10.13 7.64 -7.05
CA TYR A 156 -10.04 6.82 -5.86
C TYR A 156 -8.63 6.36 -5.54
N THR A 157 -8.36 6.20 -4.26
CA THR A 157 -7.19 5.48 -3.73
C THR A 157 -7.68 4.14 -3.18
N PRO A 158 -7.26 2.99 -3.73
CA PRO A 158 -7.65 1.70 -3.19
C PRO A 158 -6.98 1.45 -1.83
N GLN A 159 -7.76 0.91 -0.90
CA GLN A 159 -7.27 0.43 0.40
C GLN A 159 -7.70 -1.02 0.60
N VAL A 160 -6.74 -1.92 0.86
CA VAL A 160 -7.02 -3.34 1.05
C VAL A 160 -7.47 -3.58 2.49
N GLU A 161 -8.77 -3.82 2.65
CA GLU A 161 -9.40 -4.08 3.95
C GLU A 161 -9.10 -5.50 4.44
N ASP A 162 -9.17 -6.48 3.53
CA ASP A 162 -9.02 -7.88 3.86
C ASP A 162 -8.34 -8.67 2.74
N ILE A 163 -7.55 -9.66 3.15
CA ILE A 163 -6.81 -10.55 2.25
C ILE A 163 -7.16 -11.98 2.67
N ASP A 164 -7.86 -12.69 1.79
CA ASP A 164 -8.06 -14.13 1.91
C ASP A 164 -7.20 -14.85 0.86
N HIS A 165 -6.53 -15.92 1.25
CA HIS A 165 -5.65 -16.66 0.36
C HIS A 165 -6.05 -18.13 0.31
N SER A 166 -6.28 -18.65 -0.91
CA SER A 166 -6.60 -20.04 -1.15
C SER A 166 -5.57 -20.63 -2.12
N GLY A 167 -4.47 -21.13 -1.54
CA GLY A 167 -3.34 -21.68 -2.29
C GLY A 167 -2.59 -20.60 -3.08
N VAL A 168 -2.84 -20.54 -4.39
CA VAL A 168 -2.22 -19.57 -5.32
C VAL A 168 -3.14 -18.40 -5.69
N ILE A 169 -4.39 -18.44 -5.22
CA ILE A 169 -5.38 -17.39 -5.50
C ILE A 169 -5.50 -16.49 -4.27
N TYR A 170 -5.35 -15.20 -4.48
CA TYR A 170 -5.61 -14.16 -3.50
C TYR A 170 -6.96 -13.51 -3.79
N THR A 171 -7.82 -13.43 -2.79
CA THR A 171 -9.11 -12.73 -2.84
C THR A 171 -9.00 -11.50 -1.94
N LEU A 172 -9.16 -10.33 -2.53
CA LEU A 172 -8.97 -9.05 -1.84
C LEU A 172 -10.31 -8.35 -1.68
N ARG A 173 -10.57 -7.83 -0.48
CA ARG A 173 -11.63 -6.83 -0.27
C ARG A 173 -10.97 -5.46 -0.29
N VAL A 174 -11.37 -4.62 -1.24
CA VAL A 174 -10.77 -3.30 -1.46
C VAL A 174 -11.81 -2.22 -1.26
N GLY A 175 -11.52 -1.28 -0.35
CA GLY A 175 -12.26 -0.04 -0.19
C GLY A 175 -11.80 1.01 -1.19
N TYR A 176 -12.74 1.79 -1.71
CA TYR A 176 -12.47 2.93 -2.58
C TYR A 176 -12.53 4.19 -1.73
N LEU A 177 -11.37 4.76 -1.40
CA LEU A 177 -11.29 6.03 -0.69
C LEU A 177 -11.33 7.16 -1.72
N GLU A 178 -12.16 8.18 -1.51
CA GLU A 178 -12.14 9.38 -2.35
C GLU A 178 -10.73 9.98 -2.32
N SER A 179 -10.06 10.05 -3.47
CA SER A 179 -8.71 10.58 -3.50
C SER A 179 -8.76 12.10 -3.36
N GLY A 180 -8.36 12.61 -2.20
CA GLY A 180 -7.73 13.93 -2.14
C GLY A 180 -6.40 13.92 -2.91
N ASN A 181 -5.82 15.09 -3.19
CA ASN A 181 -4.54 15.26 -3.92
C ASN A 181 -3.28 14.59 -3.27
N GLU A 182 -3.47 13.66 -2.34
CA GLU A 182 -2.48 13.05 -1.44
C GLU A 182 -1.40 12.28 -2.19
N TRP A 183 -1.78 11.54 -3.23
CA TRP A 183 -0.82 10.77 -4.02
C TRP A 183 0.04 11.63 -4.95
N MET A 184 -0.53 12.71 -5.51
CA MET A 184 0.24 13.72 -6.26
C MET A 184 1.24 14.44 -5.35
N ALA A 185 0.88 14.64 -4.07
CA ALA A 185 1.76 15.20 -3.06
C ALA A 185 2.94 14.25 -2.76
N THR A 186 2.71 12.94 -2.66
CA THR A 186 3.77 11.92 -2.49
C THR A 186 4.69 11.86 -3.71
N LEU A 187 4.17 11.89 -4.94
CA LEU A 187 4.98 11.94 -6.17
C LEU A 187 5.81 13.22 -6.30
N GLN A 188 5.37 14.32 -5.69
CA GLN A 188 6.08 15.60 -5.63
C GLN A 188 6.96 15.76 -4.38
N GLY A 189 7.07 14.74 -3.53
CA GLY A 189 7.98 14.70 -2.38
C GLY A 189 7.47 15.35 -1.08
N SER A 190 6.16 15.45 -0.89
CA SER A 190 5.57 15.84 0.40
C SER A 190 4.76 14.69 1.01
N ASP A 191 5.24 14.17 2.14
CA ASP A 191 4.52 13.20 2.98
C ASP A 191 3.31 13.89 3.65
N TYR A 192 2.11 13.34 3.45
CA TYR A 192 0.91 13.72 4.18
C TYR A 192 0.21 12.45 4.67
N GLU A 193 0.04 12.31 5.98
CA GLU A 193 -0.75 11.23 6.57
C GLU A 193 -2.22 11.66 6.65
N PRO A 194 -3.15 10.97 5.96
CA PRO A 194 -4.57 11.27 6.10
C PRO A 194 -5.08 10.87 7.49
N THR A 195 -5.78 11.80 8.14
CA THR A 195 -6.58 11.48 9.33
C THR A 195 -7.97 11.00 8.90
N PRO A 196 -8.46 9.85 9.42
CA PRO A 196 -9.84 9.42 9.21
C PRO A 196 -10.83 10.37 9.90
N ASP A 197 -11.98 10.62 9.27
CA ASP A 197 -13.16 11.22 9.91
C ASP A 197 -13.88 10.22 10.85
#